data_AF-A0A2V6U6V6-F1
#
_entry.id   AF-A0A2V6U6V6-F1
#
_cell.length_a   1.000
_cell.length_b   1.000
_cell.length_c   1.000
_cell.angle_alpha   90.00
_cell.angle_beta   90.00
_cell.angle_gamma   90.00
#
_symmetry.space_group_name_H-M   'P 1'
#
loop_
_entity.id
_entity.type
_entity.pdbx_description
1 polymer ?
#
loop_
_entity_poly.entity_id
_entity_poly.type
_entity_poly.pdbx_seq_one_letter_code
_entity_poly.pdbx_strand_id
1 'polypeptide(L)' 'FAVMLFVQFLGGAVVTETVFAWPGLGRLILESITTRDYPIVQAGVLVLSGLYLTGNLLVDFLYGYLNPRIRYARA' A
#
# COMPACT_ATOMS: atom_id res chain seq x y z
N PHE A 1 7.87 -3.64 9.11
CA PHE A 1 6.72 -4.24 9.82
C PHE A 1 5.51 -3.31 9.88
N ALA A 2 5.66 -2.05 10.35
CA ALA A 2 4.54 -1.10 10.44
C ALA A 2 3.76 -0.89 9.13
N VAL A 3 4.45 -0.79 7.98
CA VAL A 3 3.79 -0.62 6.67
C VAL A 3 2.94 -1.81 6.28
N MET A 4 3.35 -3.03 6.63
CA MET A 4 2.61 -4.26 6.28
C MET A 4 1.23 -4.29 6.96
N LEU A 5 1.13 -3.80 8.20
CA LEU A 5 -0.14 -3.66 8.92
C LEU A 5 -1.04 -2.61 8.26
N PHE A 6 -0.45 -1.50 7.79
CA PHE A 6 -1.19 -0.45 7.07
C PHE A 6 -1.76 -0.94 5.73
N VAL A 7 -1.00 -1.76 4.99
CA VAL A 7 -1.48 -2.44 3.77
C VAL A 7 -2.66 -3.36 4.08
N GLN A 8 -2.63 -4.05 5.21
CA GLN A 8 -3.71 -4.94 5.60
C GLN A 8 -5.02 -4.17 5.87
N PHE A 9 -4.93 -2.96 6.45
CA PHE A 9 -6.08 -2.07 6.60
C PHE A 9 -6.58 -1.52 5.26
N LEU A 10 -5.69 -1.19 4.32
CA LEU A 10 -6.07 -0.83 2.95
C LEU A 10 -6.81 -1.97 2.25
N GLY A 11 -6.41 -3.23 2.47
CA GLY A 11 -7.15 -4.40 1.99
C GLY A 11 -8.57 -4.50 2.55
N GLY A 12 -8.76 -4.15 3.84
CA GLY A 12 -10.09 -4.04 4.45
C GLY A 12 -10.94 -2.92 3.85
N ALA A 13 -10.32 -1.80 3.45
CA ALA A 13 -11.01 -0.70 2.78
C ALA A 13 -11.62 -1.12 1.44
N VAL A 14 -10.96 -2.02 0.68
CA VAL A 14 -11.50 -2.55 -0.59
C VAL A 14 -12.84 -3.27 -0.38
N VAL A 15 -12.99 -4.00 0.73
CA VAL A 15 -14.26 -4.66 1.10
C VAL A 15 -15.34 -3.62 1.37
N THR A 16 -15.00 -2.51 2.03
CA THR A 16 -15.96 -1.42 2.27
C THR A 16 -16.34 -0.68 0.99
N GLU A 17 -15.42 -0.51 0.03
CA GLU A 17 -15.70 0.11 -1.29
C GLU A 17 -16.69 -0.73 -2.12
N THR A 18 -16.56 -2.06 -2.05
CA THR A 18 -17.44 -2.99 -2.77
C THR A 18 -18.81 -3.11 -2.12
N VAL A 19 -18.89 -3.18 -0.79
CA VAL A 19 -20.16 -3.31 -0.06
C VAL A 19 -21.00 -2.02 -0.08
N PHE A 20 -20.38 -0.85 0.05
CA PHE A 20 -21.07 0.45 0.04
C PHE A 20 -21.14 1.11 -1.34
N ALA A 21 -20.70 0.44 -2.40
CA ALA A 21 -20.63 0.96 -3.77
C ALA A 21 -19.90 2.30 -3.91
N TRP A 22 -18.97 2.61 -2.99
CA TRP A 22 -18.20 3.85 -3.02
C TRP A 22 -17.15 3.75 -4.16
N PRO A 23 -16.99 4.78 -5.02
CA PRO A 23 -16.06 4.70 -6.14
C PRO A 23 -14.63 4.80 -5.60
N GLY A 24 -13.94 3.65 -5.56
CA GLY A 24 -12.58 3.52 -5.06
C GLY A 24 -11.70 2.65 -5.95
N LEU A 25 -10.38 2.76 -5.75
CA LEU A 25 -9.37 2.08 -6.55
C LEU A 25 -9.41 0.56 -6.37
N GLY A 26 -9.72 0.07 -5.17
CA GLY A 26 -9.79 -1.36 -4.87
C GLY A 26 -10.94 -2.03 -5.62
N ARG A 27 -12.12 -1.39 -5.62
CA ARG A 27 -13.27 -1.84 -6.41
C ARG A 27 -12.96 -1.84 -7.92
N LEU A 28 -12.29 -0.81 -8.43
CA LEU A 28 -11.94 -0.70 -9.86
C LEU A 28 -11.02 -1.84 -10.31
N ILE A 29 -10.06 -2.21 -9.47
CA ILE A 29 -9.14 -3.33 -9.73
C ILE A 29 -9.90 -4.66 -9.70
N LEU A 30 -10.79 -4.88 -8.73
CA LEU A 30 -11.63 -6.09 -8.65
C LEU A 30 -12.53 -6.26 -9.87
N GLU A 31 -13.15 -5.18 -10.32
CA GLU A 31 -13.98 -5.18 -11.53
C GLU A 31 -13.14 -5.52 -12.77
N SER A 32 -11.96 -4.92 -12.89
CA SER A 32 -11.01 -5.17 -13.99
C SER A 32 -10.46 -6.59 -14.02
N ILE A 33 -10.30 -7.24 -12.85
CA ILE A 33 -9.96 -8.67 -12.77
C ILE A 33 -11.09 -9.50 -13.37
N THR A 34 -12.34 -9.11 -13.10
CA THR A 34 -13.54 -9.83 -13.54
C THR A 34 -13.79 -9.65 -15.04
N THR A 35 -13.55 -8.45 -15.58
CA THR A 35 -13.62 -8.16 -17.03
C THR A 35 -12.37 -8.59 -17.80
N ARG A 36 -11.34 -9.12 -17.11
CA ARG A 36 -10.03 -9.50 -17.66
C ARG A 36 -9.30 -8.34 -18.34
N ASP A 37 -9.52 -7.12 -17.86
CA ASP A 37 -8.79 -5.93 -18.29
C ASP A 37 -7.42 -5.86 -17.63
N TYR A 38 -6.48 -6.67 -18.14
CA TYR A 38 -5.09 -6.73 -17.67
C TYR A 38 -4.39 -5.36 -17.56
N PRO A 39 -4.58 -4.39 -18.48
CA PRO A 39 -3.93 -3.08 -18.36
C PRO A 39 -4.33 -2.31 -17.10
N ILE A 40 -5.62 -2.35 -16.74
CA ILE A 40 -6.14 -1.61 -15.58
C ILE A 40 -5.69 -2.30 -14.29
N VAL A 41 -5.71 -3.63 -14.26
CA VAL A 41 -5.16 -4.40 -13.12
C VAL A 41 -3.69 -4.08 -12.92
N GLN A 42 -2.90 -4.06 -13.99
CA GLN A 42 -1.47 -3.76 -13.91
C GLN A 42 -1.21 -2.33 -13.43
N ALA A 43 -1.96 -1.34 -13.93
CA ALA A 43 -1.88 0.04 -13.45
C ALA A 43 -2.23 0.14 -11.95
N GLY A 44 -3.29 -0.55 -11.50
CA GLY A 44 -3.67 -0.60 -10.10
C GLY A 44 -2.62 -1.23 -9.20
N VAL A 45 -2.04 -2.35 -9.63
CA VAL A 45 -0.93 -3.01 -8.91
C VAL A 45 0.30 -2.11 -8.84
N LEU A 46 0.62 -1.39 -9.92
CA LEU A 46 1.74 -0.46 -9.96
C LEU A 46 1.56 0.69 -8.95
N VAL A 47 0.37 1.29 -8.90
CA VAL A 47 0.03 2.35 -7.95
C VAL A 47 0.11 1.86 -6.50
N LEU A 48 -0.49 0.71 -6.19
CA LEU A 48 -0.46 0.12 -4.85
C LEU A 48 0.98 -0.24 -4.43
N SER A 49 1.77 -0.78 -5.35
CA SER A 49 3.18 -1.13 -5.11
C SER A 49 4.03 0.12 -4.89
N GLY A 50 3.80 1.18 -5.68
CA GLY A 50 4.45 2.48 -5.49
C GLY A 50 4.12 3.11 -4.14
N LEU A 51 2.87 3.05 -3.71
CA LEU A 51 2.43 3.51 -2.39
C LEU A 51 3.13 2.71 -1.27
N TYR A 52 3.23 1.39 -1.44
CA TYR A 52 3.90 0.51 -0.48
C TYR A 52 5.40 0.81 -0.34
N LEU A 53 6.10 1.00 -1.47
CA LEU A 53 7.51 1.35 -1.52
C LEU A 53 7.76 2.72 -0.88
N THR A 54 6.94 3.72 -1.24
CA THR A 54 7.03 5.07 -0.70
C THR A 54 6.76 5.09 0.81
N GLY A 55 5.75 4.33 1.26
CA GLY A 55 5.46 4.14 2.68
C GLY A 55 6.62 3.49 3.44
N ASN A 56 7.26 2.46 2.87
CA ASN A 56 8.46 1.86 3.49
C ASN A 56 9.62 2.85 3.57
N LEU A 57 9.89 3.59 2.49
CA LEU A 57 10.92 4.64 2.49
C LEU A 57 10.65 5.72 3.53
N LEU A 58 9.40 6.17 3.68
CA LEU A 58 9.01 7.12 4.71
C LEU A 58 9.25 6.58 6.11
N VAL A 59 8.90 5.30 6.34
CA VAL A 59 9.09 4.65 7.63
C VAL A 59 10.57 4.46 7.93
N ASP A 60 11.39 4.05 6.98
CA ASP A 60 12.84 3.92 7.14
C ASP A 60 13.49 5.28 7.43
N PHE A 61 13.06 6.33 6.73
CA PHE A 61 13.51 7.70 6.98
C PHE A 61 13.10 8.19 8.37
N LEU A 62 11.85 7.93 8.77
CA LEU A 62 11.32 8.30 10.08
C LEU A 62 12.04 7.56 11.20
N TYR A 63 12.35 6.27 11.02
CA TYR A 63 13.18 5.50 11.96
C TYR A 63 14.61 6.04 12.02
N GLY A 64 15.20 6.42 10.89
CA GLY A 64 16.53 7.04 10.85
C GLY A 64 16.60 8.39 11.56
N TYR A 65 15.52 9.19 11.47
CA TYR A 65 15.44 10.50 12.12
C TYR A 65 15.11 10.40 13.62
N LEU A 66 14.13 9.59 14.01
CA LEU A 66 13.71 9.44 15.42
C LEU A 66 14.68 8.61 16.26
N ASN A 67 15.49 7.74 15.64
CA ASN A 67 16.35 6.83 16.40
C ASN A 67 17.86 7.11 16.16
N PRO A 68 18.47 8.09 16.86
CA PRO A 68 19.91 8.36 16.74
C PRO A 68 20.81 7.24 17.30
N ARG A 69 20.25 6.21 17.97
CA ARG A 69 21.04 5.13 18.60
C ARG A 69 21.54 4.05 17.64
N ILE A 70 20.96 3.90 16.45
CA ILE A 70 21.44 2.95 15.43
C ILE A 70 22.82 3.32 14.88
N ARG A 71 23.30 4.55 15.13
CA ARG A 71 24.61 5.02 14.68
C ARG A 71 25.79 4.51 15.53
N TYR A 72 25.55 3.98 16.74
CA TYR A 72 26.62 3.54 17.65
C TYR A 72 26.97 2.04 17.59
N ALA A 73 26.20 1.21 16.88
CA ALA A 73 26.48 -0.23 16.76
C ALA A 73 27.54 -0.57 15.70
N ARG A 74 28.22 0.44 15.14
CA ARG A 74 29.28 0.30 14.13
C ARG A 74 30.62 0.92 14.56
N ALA A 75 30.83 1.06 15.87
CA ALA A 75 32.12 1.40 16.46
C ALA A 75 32.70 0.15 17.16
#